data_AF-A0A6A6E596-F1
#
_entry.id   AF-A0A6A6E596-F1
#
_cell.length_a   1.000
_cell.length_b   1.000
_cell.length_c   1.000
_cell.angle_alpha   90.00
_cell.angle_beta   90.00
_cell.angle_gamma   90.00
#
_symmetry.space_group_name_H-M   'P 1'
#
loop_
_entity.id
_entity.type
_entity.pdbx_description
1 polymer ?
#
loop_
_entity_poly.entity_id
_entity_poly.type
_entity_poly.pdbx_seq_one_letter_code
_entity_poly.pdbx_strand_id
1 'polypeptide(L)'
;EAAGLAIGVAALFETCVESFKIVFAAQDFAKDFELLNASFQQQRLRLFLWGESVGLISRAGISRRSYYQELDEEHVKTTILRSLQSIQYLLQQFKVYESRYGPK
;
A
#
# COMPACT_ATOMS: atom_id res chain seq x y z
N GLU A 1 18.57 -14.40 -9.60
CA GLU A 1 17.20 -14.00 -10.01
C GLU A 1 16.44 -13.29 -8.87
N ALA A 2 17.04 -12.26 -8.25
CA ALA A 2 16.46 -11.50 -7.13
C ALA A 2 15.89 -10.13 -7.55
N ALA A 3 16.25 -9.64 -8.75
CA ALA A 3 15.84 -8.32 -9.24
C ALA A 3 14.34 -8.26 -9.63
N GLY A 4 13.75 -9.35 -10.10
CA GLY A 4 12.35 -9.37 -10.54
C GLY A 4 11.32 -9.22 -9.40
N LEU A 5 11.63 -9.76 -8.22
CA LEU A 5 10.74 -9.71 -7.06
C LEU A 5 10.73 -8.32 -6.41
N ALA A 6 11.90 -7.70 -6.25
CA ALA A 6 12.01 -6.35 -5.73
C ALA A 6 11.27 -5.34 -6.62
N ILE A 7 11.39 -5.48 -7.94
CA ILE A 7 10.68 -4.65 -8.92
C ILE A 7 9.16 -4.92 -8.85
N GLY A 8 8.74 -6.19 -8.78
CA GLY A 8 7.32 -6.56 -8.73
C GLY A 8 6.61 -6.06 -7.46
N VAL A 9 7.26 -6.20 -6.29
CA VAL A 9 6.71 -5.72 -5.01
C VAL A 9 6.71 -4.20 -4.93
N ALA A 10 7.76 -3.53 -5.42
CA ALA A 10 7.81 -2.07 -5.49
C ALA A 10 6.71 -1.51 -6.43
N ALA A 11 6.51 -2.10 -7.60
CA ALA A 11 5.47 -1.68 -8.53
C ALA A 11 4.06 -1.90 -7.95
N LEU A 12 3.82 -3.01 -7.25
CA LEU A 12 2.55 -3.27 -6.58
C LEU A 12 2.29 -2.27 -5.44
N PHE A 13 3.35 -1.95 -4.68
CA PHE A 13 3.31 -0.96 -3.61
C PHE A 13 2.99 0.45 -4.15
N GLU A 14 3.68 0.89 -5.19
CA GLU A 14 3.40 2.17 -5.86
C GLU A 14 1.98 2.22 -6.40
N THR A 15 1.50 1.13 -7.01
CA THR A 15 0.12 1.01 -7.50
C THR A 15 -0.90 1.12 -6.37
N CYS A 16 -0.61 0.51 -5.21
CA CYS A 16 -1.43 0.67 -4.02
C CYS A 16 -1.45 2.14 -3.64
N VAL A 17 -0.29 2.75 -3.38
CA VAL A 17 -0.12 4.16 -2.98
C VAL A 17 -0.81 5.15 -3.92
N GLU A 18 -0.74 4.95 -5.22
CA GLU A 18 -1.39 5.82 -6.20
C GLU A 18 -2.91 5.62 -6.22
N SER A 19 -3.36 4.38 -6.00
CA SER A 19 -4.79 4.08 -5.82
C SER A 19 -5.37 4.74 -4.58
N PHE A 20 -4.58 4.97 -3.53
CA PHE A 20 -5.00 5.76 -2.38
C PHE A 20 -5.33 7.21 -2.77
N LYS A 21 -4.63 7.83 -3.74
CA LYS A 21 -4.86 9.25 -4.09
C LYS A 21 -6.17 9.50 -4.84
N ILE A 22 -6.58 8.54 -5.68
CA ILE A 22 -7.77 8.67 -6.54
C ILE A 22 -9.06 8.63 -5.71
N VAL A 23 -9.08 7.82 -4.65
CA VAL A 23 -10.21 7.64 -3.72
C VAL A 23 -10.59 8.92 -2.95
N PHE A 24 -9.68 9.90 -2.85
CA PHE A 24 -9.88 11.10 -2.03
C PHE A 24 -10.25 12.35 -2.80
N ALA A 25 -10.37 12.28 -4.13
CA ALA A 25 -10.78 13.43 -4.92
C ALA A 25 -12.31 13.64 -4.92
N ALA A 26 -13.10 12.68 -4.45
CA ALA A 26 -14.56 12.74 -4.47
C ALA A 26 -15.17 12.99 -3.06
N GLN A 27 -15.48 14.26 -2.81
CA GLN A 27 -16.67 14.76 -2.09
C GLN A 27 -16.72 14.94 -0.56
N ASP A 28 -17.49 15.97 -0.19
CA ASP A 28 -17.94 16.40 1.15
C ASP A 28 -18.71 15.30 1.91
N PHE A 29 -18.01 14.39 2.57
CA PHE A 29 -18.63 13.36 3.39
C PHE A 29 -18.43 13.55 4.90
N ALA A 30 -19.51 13.26 5.63
CA ALA A 30 -19.71 13.30 7.07
C ALA A 30 -18.59 12.64 7.89
N LYS A 31 -18.53 12.97 9.19
CA LYS A 31 -17.57 12.54 10.23
C LYS A 31 -17.09 11.07 10.15
N ASP A 32 -17.93 10.14 9.71
CA ASP A 32 -17.60 8.73 9.52
C ASP A 32 -16.59 8.51 8.38
N PHE A 33 -16.65 9.33 7.33
CA PHE A 33 -15.70 9.33 6.23
C PHE A 33 -14.34 9.89 6.64
N GLU A 34 -14.31 10.93 7.47
CA GLU A 34 -13.06 11.45 8.06
C GLU A 34 -12.38 10.38 8.92
N LEU A 35 -13.15 9.63 9.72
CA LEU A 35 -12.63 8.54 10.55
C LEU A 35 -12.08 7.38 9.71
N LEU A 36 -12.81 7.02 8.64
CA LEU A 36 -12.37 6.00 7.69
C LEU A 36 -11.08 6.44 6.97
N ASN A 37 -11.03 7.67 6.49
CA ASN A 37 -9.84 8.26 5.85
C ASN A 37 -8.64 8.29 6.81
N ALA A 38 -8.82 8.74 8.05
CA ALA A 38 -7.75 8.75 9.05
C ALA A 38 -7.19 7.34 9.31
N SER A 39 -8.09 6.36 9.49
CA SER A 39 -7.72 4.96 9.67
C SER A 39 -6.94 4.41 8.47
N PHE A 40 -7.37 4.78 7.27
CA PHE A 40 -6.76 4.37 6.03
C PHE A 40 -5.38 4.99 5.79
N GLN A 41 -5.22 6.29 6.05
CA GLN A 41 -3.91 6.97 5.98
C GLN A 41 -2.93 6.40 7.01
N GLN A 42 -3.41 6.02 8.20
CA GLN A 42 -2.58 5.35 9.20
C GLN A 42 -2.06 4.00 8.70
N GLN A 43 -2.89 3.19 8.03
CA GLN A 43 -2.44 1.92 7.45
C GLN A 43 -1.42 2.14 6.33
N ARG A 44 -1.66 3.14 5.47
CA ARG A 44 -0.72 3.53 4.41
C ARG A 44 0.64 3.93 4.99
N LEU A 45 0.65 4.75 6.04
CA LEU A 45 1.86 5.18 6.73
C LEU A 45 2.60 3.99 7.37
N ARG A 46 1.89 3.08 8.04
CA ARG A 46 2.50 1.88 8.64
C ARG A 46 3.17 1.01 7.58
N LEU A 47 2.51 0.79 6.44
CA LEU A 47 3.07 0.00 5.34
C LEU A 47 4.32 0.66 4.75
N PHE A 48 4.29 1.99 4.59
CA PHE A 48 5.45 2.76 4.12
C PHE A 48 6.64 2.66 5.09
N LEU A 49 6.40 2.94 6.38
CA LEU A 49 7.43 2.87 7.42
C LEU A 49 8.00 1.45 7.56
N TRP A 50 7.16 0.43 7.45
CA TRP A 50 7.60 -0.96 7.43
C TRP A 50 8.53 -1.22 6.24
N GLY A 51 8.12 -0.85 5.02
CA GLY A 51 8.95 -1.02 3.82
C GLY A 51 10.30 -0.32 3.92
N GLU A 52 10.34 0.89 4.49
CA GLU A 52 11.60 1.59 4.78
C GLU A 52 12.45 0.82 5.81
N SER A 53 11.82 0.32 6.88
CA SER A 53 12.52 -0.35 7.99
C SER A 53 13.23 -1.63 7.57
N VAL A 54 12.68 -2.35 6.58
CA VAL A 54 13.21 -3.62 6.08
C VAL A 54 14.04 -3.47 4.79
N GLY A 55 14.28 -2.24 4.34
CA GLY A 55 15.11 -1.95 3.17
C GLY A 55 14.44 -2.24 1.81
N LEU A 56 13.11 -2.43 1.77
CA LEU A 56 12.36 -2.61 0.52
C LEU A 56 12.19 -1.30 -0.26
N ILE A 57 12.01 -0.19 0.44
CA ILE A 57 11.91 1.14 -0.15
C ILE A 57 12.90 2.10 0.51
N SER A 58 13.20 3.19 -0.17
CA SER A 58 14.09 4.25 0.34
C SER A 58 13.45 5.60 0.05
N ARG A 59 13.47 6.47 1.05
CA ARG A 59 12.99 7.84 0.92
C ARG A 59 14.06 8.70 0.29
N ALA A 60 13.64 9.61 -0.59
CA ALA A 60 14.51 10.61 -1.18
C ALA A 60 15.28 11.37 -0.08
N GLY A 61 16.60 11.40 -0.19
CA GLY A 61 17.48 12.06 0.78
C GLY A 61 17.82 11.25 2.03
N ILE A 62 17.36 10.00 2.17
CA ILE A 62 17.75 9.09 3.27
C ILE A 62 18.50 7.88 2.71
N SER A 63 19.63 7.53 3.30
CA SER A 63 20.39 6.33 2.97
C SER A 63 19.50 5.09 3.07
N ARG A 64 19.43 4.30 1.99
CA ARG A 64 18.68 3.04 1.96
C ARG A 64 19.18 2.12 3.08
N ARG A 65 18.26 1.62 3.92
CA ARG A 65 18.58 0.61 4.92
C ARG A 65 18.98 -0.70 4.26
N SER A 66 19.83 -1.47 4.94
CA SER A 66 20.15 -2.83 4.51
C SER A 66 18.87 -3.67 4.37
N TYR A 67 18.80 -4.46 3.31
CA TYR A 67 17.71 -5.40 3.09
C TYR A 67 17.65 -6.43 4.22
N TYR A 68 16.47 -6.64 4.78
CA TYR A 68 16.24 -7.64 5.81
C TYR A 68 16.11 -9.03 5.17
N GLN A 69 17.09 -9.90 5.40
CA GLN A 69 17.26 -11.16 4.64
C GLN A 69 16.14 -12.18 4.93
N GLU A 70 15.54 -12.11 6.10
CA GLU A 70 14.44 -12.95 6.55
C GLU A 70 13.17 -12.73 5.71
N LEU A 71 13.11 -11.66 4.90
CA LEU A 71 12.07 -11.47 3.89
C LEU A 71 12.11 -12.54 2.78
N ASP A 72 13.26 -13.18 2.55
CA ASP A 72 13.41 -14.24 1.56
C ASP A 72 12.93 -15.60 2.06
N GLU A 73 12.65 -15.74 3.37
CA GLU A 73 12.08 -16.96 3.93
C GLU A 73 10.69 -17.20 3.33
N GLU A 74 10.46 -18.41 2.82
CA GLU A 74 9.30 -18.71 1.98
C GLU A 74 7.96 -18.40 2.68
N HIS A 75 7.87 -18.68 3.97
CA HIS A 75 6.68 -18.40 4.76
C HIS A 75 6.46 -16.89 5.00
N VAL A 76 7.54 -16.12 5.21
CA VAL A 76 7.50 -14.66 5.36
C VAL A 76 7.06 -14.02 4.03
N LYS A 77 7.74 -14.39 2.94
CA LYS A 77 7.43 -13.94 1.58
C LYS A 77 5.98 -14.23 1.19
N THR A 78 5.52 -15.45 1.42
CA THR A 78 4.12 -15.86 1.12
C THR A 78 3.11 -15.03 1.90
N THR A 79 3.38 -14.77 3.18
CA THR A 79 2.51 -13.97 4.04
C THR A 79 2.44 -12.54 3.55
N ILE A 80 3.58 -11.91 3.29
CA ILE A 80 3.66 -10.53 2.78
C ILE A 80 2.94 -10.40 1.44
N LEU A 81 3.20 -11.30 0.49
CA LEU A 81 2.56 -11.27 -0.83
C LEU A 81 1.04 -11.37 -0.72
N ARG A 82 0.52 -12.32 0.08
CA ARG A 82 -0.91 -12.48 0.31
C ARG A 82 -1.52 -11.22 0.94
N SER A 83 -0.87 -10.65 1.95
CA SER A 83 -1.32 -9.42 2.59
C SER A 83 -1.39 -8.25 1.60
N LEU A 84 -0.35 -8.05 0.78
CA LEU A 84 -0.33 -7.00 -0.23
C LEU A 84 -1.41 -7.20 -1.31
N GLN A 85 -1.62 -8.43 -1.76
CA GLN A 85 -2.69 -8.78 -2.70
C GLN A 85 -4.08 -8.52 -2.12
N SER A 86 -4.31 -8.87 -0.84
CA SER A 86 -5.57 -8.56 -0.16
C SER A 86 -5.81 -7.06 -0.06
N ILE A 87 -4.78 -6.27 0.29
CA ILE A 87 -4.86 -4.81 0.32
C ILE A 87 -5.19 -4.27 -1.07
N GLN A 88 -4.49 -4.72 -2.11
CA GLN A 88 -4.74 -4.31 -3.49
C GLN A 88 -6.18 -4.61 -3.93
N TYR A 89 -6.69 -5.81 -3.62
CA TYR A 89 -8.05 -6.20 -3.93
C TYR A 89 -9.08 -5.27 -3.24
N LEU A 90 -8.91 -5.01 -1.94
CA LEU A 90 -9.81 -4.12 -1.20
C LEU A 90 -9.84 -2.70 -1.78
N LEU A 91 -8.67 -2.17 -2.16
CA LEU A 91 -8.55 -0.86 -2.81
C LEU A 91 -9.26 -0.82 -4.17
N GLN A 92 -9.17 -1.88 -4.95
CA GLN A 92 -9.88 -1.99 -6.24
C GLN A 92 -11.40 -2.08 -6.03
N GLN A 93 -11.86 -2.88 -5.06
CA GLN A 93 -13.30 -2.95 -4.74
C GLN A 93 -13.85 -1.60 -4.30
N PHE A 94 -13.09 -0.83 -3.53
CA PHE A 94 -13.48 0.52 -3.15
C PHE A 94 -13.64 1.44 -4.37
N LYS A 95 -12.68 1.45 -5.30
CA LYS A 95 -12.79 2.23 -6.56
C LYS A 95 -14.02 1.84 -7.39
N VAL A 96 -14.33 0.55 -7.46
CA VAL A 96 -15.53 0.06 -8.16
C VAL A 96 -16.80 0.54 -7.44
N TYR A 97 -16.81 0.51 -6.11
CA TYR A 97 -17.93 1.00 -5.31
C TYR A 97 -18.15 2.51 -5.49
N GLU A 98 -17.08 3.30 -5.42
CA GLU A 98 -17.09 4.75 -5.68
C GLU A 98 -17.57 5.05 -7.10
N SER A 99 -17.12 4.31 -8.12
CA SER A 99 -17.62 4.51 -9.49
C SER A 99 -19.10 4.17 -9.67
N ARG A 100 -19.64 3.26 -8.85
CA ARG A 100 -21.02 2.76 -8.99
C ARG A 100 -22.03 3.51 -8.12
N TYR A 101 -21.58 4.05 -6.99
CA TYR A 101 -22.44 4.67 -5.97
C TYR A 101 -21.92 6.03 -5.48
N GLY A 102 -20.76 6.48 -5.95
CA GLY A 102 -20.24 7.80 -5.66
C GLY A 102 -21.14 8.87 -6.27
N PRO A 103 -21.15 10.08 -5.70
CA PRO A 103 -22.12 11.07 -6.11
C PRO A 103 -21.68 11.68 -7.46
N LYS A 104 -22.67 12.02 -8.29
CA LYS A 104 -22.44 12.52 -9.65
C LYS A 104 -21.89 13.93 -9.67
#